data_AF-A0A9W7A0S9-F1
#
_entry.id   AF-A0A9W7A0S9-F1
#
_cell.length_a   1.000
_cell.length_b   1.000
_cell.length_c   1.000
_cell.angle_alpha   90.00
_cell.angle_beta   90.00
_cell.angle_gamma   90.00
#
_symmetry.space_group_name_H-M   'P 1'
#
loop_
_entity.id
_entity.type
_entity.pdbx_description
1 polymer ?
#
loop_
_entity_poly.entity_id
_entity_poly.type
_entity_poly.pdbx_seq_one_letter_code
_entity_poly.pdbx_strand_id
1 'polypeptide(L)'
;MSLMYATLPLSQSLILPPEQKLKMGMGEQLKDECIDLAEDNDFRCIYAEEATKGHHVGKAIFNGMAEAGREQTKIFLPSYVNFGGELERLMGVINTNSDILGGVLACVEHWPDVPASCVELVWPDPPAADFYDVEDPATAKSQIQDTEMYVDKTLSGLGLCPFTKSMRLSALGLEQAGVQPGPVKIRHSAKIENLSTETAPAVAMAALYWGGVSDIIDRPEEEVATFLLVCPSIFTDFKTFFHACDNLIEKTNLLAPGLVGRVWFHPEYKLADVGYQSGGHAPPLEEVNNLMDSYLAEHPGAEKPSPEGLARAHDKTRWTPHPTINLLRPRQLNIAKEVDVKEKRAKVYPRNVVRILEAEKKGELEDFLDVSKK
;
A
#
# COMPACT_ATOMS: atom_id res chain seq x y z
N MET A 1 7.36 24.36 -28.90
CA MET A 1 6.69 25.69 -28.93
C MET A 1 6.61 26.16 -27.49
N SER A 2 7.34 27.23 -27.15
CA SER A 2 7.42 27.76 -25.78
C SER A 2 6.21 28.67 -25.57
N LEU A 3 5.23 28.22 -24.79
CA LEU A 3 4.16 29.09 -24.28
C LEU A 3 4.78 30.00 -23.21
N MET A 4 4.98 31.28 -23.57
CA MET A 4 5.26 32.33 -22.60
C MET A 4 3.98 32.61 -21.83
N TYR A 5 3.86 32.08 -20.61
CA TYR A 5 2.83 32.53 -19.68
C TYR A 5 3.20 33.94 -19.20
N ALA A 6 2.30 34.89 -19.43
CA ALA A 6 2.38 36.21 -18.85
C ALA A 6 2.08 36.10 -17.35
N THR A 7 3.09 36.27 -16.51
CA THR A 7 2.93 36.38 -15.07
C THR A 7 2.17 37.67 -14.74
N LEU A 8 0.89 37.55 -14.41
CA LEU A 8 0.15 38.65 -13.79
C LEU A 8 0.77 38.93 -12.41
N PRO A 9 1.05 40.20 -12.07
CA PRO A 9 1.59 40.53 -10.76
C PRO A 9 0.49 40.34 -9.70
N LEU A 10 0.58 39.25 -8.95
CA LEU A 10 -0.19 39.07 -7.72
C LEU A 10 0.01 40.29 -6.82
N SER A 11 -1.09 40.99 -6.54
CA SER A 11 -1.17 42.16 -5.67
C SER A 11 -0.41 41.92 -4.36
N GLN A 12 0.67 42.68 -4.14
CA GLN A 12 1.63 42.57 -3.02
C GLN A 12 1.08 42.98 -1.65
N SER A 13 -0.23 42.94 -1.41
CA SER A 13 -0.81 43.21 -0.09
C SER A 13 -0.87 41.92 0.74
N LEU A 14 0.15 41.72 1.58
CA LEU A 14 0.24 40.69 2.63
C LEU A 14 -0.15 39.28 2.17
N ILE A 15 0.65 38.69 1.28
CA ILE A 15 0.57 37.25 1.01
C ILE A 15 1.11 36.52 2.24
N LEU A 16 0.24 36.29 3.23
CA LEU A 16 0.55 35.43 4.36
C LEU A 16 0.76 34.00 3.85
N PRO A 17 1.77 33.26 4.37
CA PRO A 17 1.88 31.84 4.13
C PRO A 17 0.57 31.10 4.47
N PRO A 18 0.26 29.99 3.77
CA PRO A 18 -0.97 29.22 3.97
C PRO A 18 -1.22 28.88 5.44
N GLU A 19 -0.18 28.40 6.13
CA GLU A 19 -0.22 28.06 7.55
C GLU A 19 -0.57 29.24 8.47
N GLN A 20 -0.21 30.47 8.09
CA GLN A 20 -0.52 31.68 8.85
C GLN A 20 -1.98 32.09 8.61
N LYS A 21 -2.46 32.01 7.36
CA LYS A 21 -3.88 32.22 7.03
C LYS A 21 -4.76 31.27 7.83
N LEU A 22 -4.43 29.98 7.87
CA LEU A 22 -5.15 28.99 8.67
C LEU A 22 -5.15 29.33 10.17
N LYS A 23 -4.00 29.69 10.74
CA LYS A 23 -3.89 30.11 12.17
C LYS A 23 -4.69 31.37 12.49
N MET A 24 -4.93 32.23 11.50
CA MET A 24 -5.71 33.46 11.64
C MET A 24 -7.21 33.28 11.38
N GLY A 25 -7.66 32.04 11.14
CA GLY A 25 -9.07 31.77 10.81
C GLY A 25 -9.47 32.20 9.39
N MET A 26 -8.50 32.40 8.50
CA MET A 26 -8.72 32.76 7.09
C MET A 26 -8.77 31.52 6.18
N GLY A 27 -9.21 30.37 6.70
CA GLY A 27 -9.25 29.11 5.95
C GLY A 27 -10.20 29.14 4.75
N GLU A 28 -11.40 29.68 4.92
CA GLU A 28 -12.36 29.83 3.82
C GLU A 28 -11.82 30.75 2.71
N GLN A 29 -11.21 31.88 3.08
CA GLN A 29 -10.60 32.77 2.09
C GLN A 29 -9.48 32.07 1.32
N LEU A 30 -8.62 31.31 2.00
CA LEU A 30 -7.56 30.55 1.33
C LEU A 30 -8.14 29.48 0.39
N LYS A 31 -9.24 28.83 0.78
CA LYS A 31 -9.94 27.86 -0.05
C LYS A 31 -10.54 28.50 -1.29
N ASP A 32 -11.19 29.65 -1.17
CA ASP A 32 -11.74 30.40 -2.30
C ASP A 32 -10.61 30.78 -3.28
N GLU A 33 -9.47 31.28 -2.78
CA GLU A 33 -8.30 31.59 -3.62
C GLU A 33 -7.77 30.36 -4.40
N CYS A 34 -7.79 29.17 -3.78
CA CYS A 34 -7.42 27.92 -4.45
C CYS A 34 -8.43 27.49 -5.52
N ILE A 35 -9.73 27.64 -5.23
CA ILE A 35 -10.82 27.30 -6.17
C ILE A 35 -10.76 28.23 -7.37
N ASP A 36 -10.69 29.55 -7.15
CA ASP A 36 -10.58 30.55 -8.21
C ASP A 36 -9.40 30.24 -9.14
N LEU A 37 -8.23 29.91 -8.58
CA LEU A 37 -7.05 29.55 -9.37
C LEU A 37 -7.28 28.28 -10.22
N ALA A 38 -7.97 27.27 -9.70
CA ALA A 38 -8.25 26.06 -10.45
C ALA A 38 -9.27 26.32 -11.58
N GLU A 39 -10.37 27.01 -11.27
CA GLU A 39 -11.43 27.35 -12.23
C GLU A 39 -10.90 28.24 -13.37
N ASP A 40 -10.03 29.22 -13.06
CA ASP A 40 -9.40 30.09 -14.05
C ASP A 40 -8.55 29.31 -15.08
N ASN A 41 -8.12 28.09 -14.75
CA ASN A 41 -7.33 27.22 -15.61
C ASN A 41 -8.12 26.02 -16.16
N ASP A 42 -9.43 25.92 -15.91
CA ASP A 42 -10.29 24.78 -16.27
C ASP A 42 -9.83 23.46 -15.60
N PHE A 43 -9.34 23.56 -14.36
CA PHE A 43 -8.98 22.42 -13.53
C PHE A 43 -10.06 22.16 -12.48
N ARG A 44 -10.29 20.87 -12.20
CA ARG A 44 -10.97 20.46 -10.98
C ARG A 44 -10.13 20.82 -9.76
N CYS A 45 -10.77 21.41 -8.75
CA CYS A 45 -10.13 21.71 -7.47
C CYS A 45 -10.39 20.63 -6.43
N ILE A 46 -9.33 20.13 -5.79
CA ILE A 46 -9.38 19.33 -4.56
C ILE A 46 -8.65 20.10 -3.47
N TYR A 47 -9.35 20.47 -2.40
CA TYR A 47 -8.79 21.21 -1.27
C TYR A 47 -8.65 20.27 -0.07
N ALA A 48 -7.43 19.81 0.22
CA ALA A 48 -7.13 18.80 1.23
C ALA A 48 -6.47 19.44 2.47
N GLU A 49 -7.26 20.19 3.24
CA GLU A 49 -6.80 20.89 4.44
C GLU A 49 -6.30 19.94 5.54
N GLU A 50 -6.90 18.76 5.61
CA GLU A 50 -6.56 17.72 6.59
C GLU A 50 -5.23 17.02 6.30
N ALA A 51 -4.64 17.23 5.12
CA ALA A 51 -3.37 16.63 4.69
C ALA A 51 -2.15 17.26 5.41
N THR A 52 -2.09 17.10 6.72
CA THR A 52 -1.05 17.70 7.59
C THR A 52 0.21 16.84 7.69
N LYS A 53 0.12 15.55 7.36
CA LYS A 53 1.20 14.56 7.43
C LYS A 53 1.39 13.87 6.09
N GLY A 54 2.58 13.35 5.83
CA GLY A 54 2.88 12.73 4.53
C GLY A 54 1.95 11.58 4.16
N HIS A 55 1.50 10.75 5.12
CA HIS A 55 0.51 9.70 4.81
C HIS A 55 -0.87 10.23 4.41
N HIS A 56 -1.29 11.36 4.99
CA HIS A 56 -2.52 12.04 4.56
C HIS A 56 -2.34 12.69 3.20
N VAL A 57 -1.17 13.24 2.89
CA VAL A 57 -0.83 13.73 1.54
C VAL A 57 -0.92 12.62 0.51
N GLY A 58 -0.32 11.45 0.79
CA GLY A 58 -0.42 10.28 -0.09
C GLY A 58 -1.89 9.88 -0.32
N LYS A 59 -2.70 9.84 0.74
CA LYS A 59 -4.14 9.55 0.64
C LYS A 59 -4.87 10.60 -0.20
N ALA A 60 -4.66 11.89 0.04
CA ALA A 60 -5.29 12.97 -0.70
C ALA A 60 -4.97 12.92 -2.19
N ILE A 61 -3.69 12.71 -2.55
CA ILE A 61 -3.25 12.66 -3.94
C ILE A 61 -3.83 11.45 -4.67
N PHE A 62 -3.66 10.23 -4.14
CA PHE A 62 -4.12 9.03 -4.86
C PHE A 62 -5.64 8.85 -4.84
N ASN A 63 -6.33 9.29 -3.78
CA ASN A 63 -7.80 9.36 -3.82
C ASN A 63 -8.26 10.43 -4.81
N GLY A 64 -7.60 11.59 -4.86
CA GLY A 64 -7.92 12.64 -5.82
C GLY A 64 -7.75 12.16 -7.27
N MET A 65 -6.68 11.42 -7.56
CA MET A 65 -6.50 10.76 -8.87
C MET A 65 -7.62 9.74 -9.17
N ALA A 66 -7.98 8.91 -8.19
CA ALA A 66 -9.04 7.91 -8.35
C ALA A 66 -10.43 8.56 -8.55
N GLU A 67 -10.67 9.71 -7.93
CA GLU A 67 -11.92 10.45 -8.02
C GLU A 67 -12.02 11.29 -9.31
N ALA A 68 -10.89 11.86 -9.76
CA ALA A 68 -10.80 12.66 -10.98
C ALA A 68 -10.90 11.81 -12.25
N GLY A 69 -10.46 10.55 -12.22
CA GLY A 69 -10.31 9.75 -13.43
C GLY A 69 -9.28 10.38 -14.36
N ARG A 70 -9.74 11.05 -15.43
CA ARG A 70 -8.89 11.80 -16.38
C ARG A 70 -9.10 13.31 -16.38
N GLU A 71 -9.94 13.83 -15.48
CA GLU A 71 -10.14 15.28 -15.35
C GLU A 71 -8.84 15.96 -14.91
N GLN A 72 -8.48 17.05 -15.60
CA GLN A 72 -7.37 17.92 -15.21
C GLN A 72 -7.62 18.40 -13.78
N THR A 73 -6.70 18.13 -12.85
CA THR A 73 -6.97 18.31 -11.41
C THR A 73 -5.83 19.03 -10.71
N LYS A 74 -6.17 20.03 -9.89
CA LYS A 74 -5.26 20.68 -8.93
C LYS A 74 -5.65 20.25 -7.50
N ILE A 75 -4.70 19.66 -6.78
CA ILE A 75 -4.84 19.23 -5.38
C ILE A 75 -4.04 20.17 -4.49
N PHE A 76 -4.74 21.01 -3.73
CA PHE A 76 -4.13 21.97 -2.81
C PHE A 76 -3.95 21.36 -1.42
N LEU A 77 -2.76 21.54 -0.86
CA LEU A 77 -2.30 21.00 0.42
C LEU A 77 -1.93 22.15 1.37
N PRO A 78 -2.91 22.96 1.83
CA PRO A 78 -2.67 24.23 2.54
C PRO A 78 -2.00 24.03 3.91
N SER A 79 -2.17 22.86 4.52
CA SER A 79 -1.61 22.53 5.84
C SER A 79 -0.30 21.74 5.75
N TYR A 80 0.15 21.36 4.54
CA TYR A 80 1.36 20.57 4.36
C TYR A 80 2.57 21.44 4.07
N VAL A 81 3.68 21.17 4.76
CA VAL A 81 4.95 21.86 4.53
C VAL A 81 5.98 20.90 3.94
N ASN A 82 6.37 21.17 2.70
CA ASN A 82 7.25 20.33 1.88
C ASN A 82 8.74 20.60 2.14
N PHE A 83 9.21 20.39 3.38
CA PHE A 83 10.58 20.75 3.77
C PHE A 83 11.68 19.95 3.08
N GLY A 84 11.43 18.68 2.72
CA GLY A 84 12.45 17.76 2.19
C GLY A 84 12.27 17.43 0.71
N GLY A 85 11.45 18.21 0.00
CA GLY A 85 11.15 17.96 -1.41
C GLY A 85 10.46 16.60 -1.63
N GLU A 86 9.62 16.18 -0.69
CA GLU A 86 8.83 14.95 -0.77
C GLU A 86 7.86 14.99 -1.96
N LEU A 87 7.23 16.14 -2.20
CA LEU A 87 6.26 16.28 -3.30
C LEU A 87 6.93 16.18 -4.67
N GLU A 88 8.07 16.83 -4.90
CA GLU A 88 8.82 16.75 -6.16
C GLU A 88 9.27 15.31 -6.43
N ARG A 89 9.75 14.61 -5.40
CA ARG A 89 10.12 13.20 -5.53
C ARG A 89 8.90 12.33 -5.83
N LEU A 90 7.77 12.58 -5.18
CA LEU A 90 6.51 11.91 -5.46
C LEU A 90 6.05 12.13 -6.91
N MET A 91 6.12 13.38 -7.42
CA MET A 91 5.78 13.70 -8.81
C MET A 91 6.72 12.97 -9.78
N GLY A 92 8.01 12.89 -9.45
CA GLY A 92 8.97 12.07 -10.18
C GLY A 92 8.54 10.60 -10.26
N VAL A 93 8.11 10.02 -9.14
CA VAL A 93 7.59 8.64 -9.11
C VAL A 93 6.35 8.50 -9.98
N ILE A 94 5.36 9.40 -9.85
CA ILE A 94 4.13 9.39 -10.67
C ILE A 94 4.47 9.47 -12.17
N ASN A 95 5.33 10.41 -12.56
CA ASN A 95 5.72 10.60 -13.97
C ASN A 95 6.49 9.40 -14.53
N THR A 96 7.37 8.76 -13.73
CA THR A 96 8.08 7.55 -14.18
C THR A 96 7.19 6.31 -14.27
N ASN A 97 6.00 6.34 -13.68
CA ASN A 97 4.98 5.28 -13.75
C ASN A 97 3.72 5.77 -14.50
N SER A 98 3.86 6.80 -15.33
CA SER A 98 2.73 7.41 -16.04
C SER A 98 1.95 6.39 -16.86
N ASP A 99 2.65 5.47 -17.51
CA ASP A 99 2.09 4.38 -18.32
C ASP A 99 1.08 3.52 -17.54
N ILE A 100 1.42 3.07 -16.33
CA ILE A 100 0.52 2.26 -15.50
C ILE A 100 -0.52 3.08 -14.74
N LEU A 101 -0.35 4.41 -14.70
CA LEU A 101 -1.25 5.37 -14.05
C LEU A 101 -2.20 6.08 -15.04
N GLY A 102 -2.37 5.54 -16.25
CA GLY A 102 -3.31 6.08 -17.24
C GLY A 102 -2.76 7.22 -18.09
N GLY A 103 -1.44 7.39 -18.14
CA GLY A 103 -0.77 8.46 -18.88
C GLY A 103 -0.65 9.78 -18.12
N VAL A 104 -0.96 9.81 -16.82
CA VAL A 104 -0.92 11.03 -16.00
C VAL A 104 0.47 11.68 -16.02
N LEU A 105 0.50 12.99 -16.15
CA LEU A 105 1.66 13.85 -15.90
C LEU A 105 1.35 14.66 -14.65
N ALA A 106 2.33 14.78 -13.77
CA ALA A 106 2.18 15.46 -12.50
C ALA A 106 3.30 16.47 -12.26
N CYS A 107 2.95 17.66 -11.78
CA CYS A 107 3.90 18.66 -11.33
C CYS A 107 3.45 19.24 -9.98
N VAL A 108 4.37 19.96 -9.32
CA VAL A 108 4.10 20.60 -8.05
C VAL A 108 4.50 22.07 -8.12
N GLU A 109 3.64 22.92 -7.59
CA GLU A 109 3.88 24.35 -7.38
C GLU A 109 3.76 24.67 -5.89
N HIS A 110 4.46 25.71 -5.44
CA HIS A 110 4.49 26.08 -4.02
C HIS A 110 4.16 27.55 -3.82
N TRP A 111 3.74 27.88 -2.60
CA TRP A 111 3.72 29.26 -2.15
C TRP A 111 5.13 29.87 -2.24
N PRO A 112 5.29 31.13 -2.70
CA PRO A 112 4.25 32.14 -2.94
C PRO A 112 3.67 32.18 -4.37
N ASP A 113 4.08 31.30 -5.27
CA ASP A 113 3.63 31.33 -6.68
C ASP A 113 2.17 30.89 -6.83
N VAL A 114 1.70 30.05 -5.91
CA VAL A 114 0.31 29.61 -5.77
C VAL A 114 -0.18 29.82 -4.32
N PRO A 115 -1.51 29.87 -4.06
CA PRO A 115 -2.06 30.13 -2.72
C PRO A 115 -1.63 29.13 -1.65
N ALA A 116 -1.32 27.89 -2.04
CA ALA A 116 -0.81 26.81 -1.20
C ALA A 116 -0.01 25.81 -2.06
N SER A 117 0.79 24.93 -1.43
CA SER A 117 1.41 23.82 -2.16
C SER A 117 0.34 23.07 -2.97
N CYS A 118 0.56 22.94 -4.27
CA CYS A 118 -0.42 22.45 -5.22
C CYS A 118 0.21 21.34 -6.06
N VAL A 119 -0.47 20.20 -6.15
CA VAL A 119 -0.14 19.14 -7.11
C VAL A 119 -1.09 19.27 -8.30
N GLU A 120 -0.54 19.46 -9.48
CA GLU A 120 -1.30 19.49 -10.73
C GLU A 120 -1.17 18.15 -11.44
N LEU A 121 -2.29 17.63 -11.92
CA LEU A 121 -2.42 16.34 -12.60
C LEU A 121 -3.05 16.54 -13.97
N VAL A 122 -2.37 16.07 -15.01
CA VAL A 122 -2.71 16.28 -16.42
C VAL A 122 -2.72 14.95 -17.16
N TRP A 123 -3.83 14.63 -17.84
CA TRP A 123 -3.92 13.45 -18.71
C TRP A 123 -3.89 13.88 -20.18
N PRO A 124 -2.76 13.73 -20.90
CA PRO A 124 -2.70 13.98 -22.33
C PRO A 124 -3.56 12.97 -23.10
N ASP A 125 -4.13 13.40 -24.23
CA ASP A 125 -4.84 12.52 -25.15
C ASP A 125 -3.93 11.97 -26.26
N PRO A 126 -4.17 10.74 -26.75
CA PRO A 126 -5.17 9.76 -26.31
C PRO A 126 -4.69 8.88 -25.12
N PRO A 127 -5.59 8.14 -24.44
CA PRO A 127 -5.22 7.36 -23.26
C PRO A 127 -4.18 6.28 -23.58
N ALA A 128 -3.23 6.11 -22.65
CA ALA A 128 -2.15 5.12 -22.77
C ALA A 128 -2.49 3.75 -22.16
N ALA A 129 -3.56 3.62 -21.37
CA ALA A 129 -3.80 2.44 -20.54
C ALA A 129 -5.26 1.95 -20.52
N ASP A 130 -5.43 0.69 -20.12
CA ASP A 130 -6.71 0.08 -19.80
C ASP A 130 -7.28 0.65 -18.49
N PHE A 131 -8.57 0.94 -18.49
CA PHE A 131 -9.29 1.40 -17.30
C PHE A 131 -9.70 0.22 -16.42
N TYR A 132 -9.78 0.50 -15.12
CA TYR A 132 -10.21 -0.46 -14.14
C TYR A 132 -11.72 -0.69 -14.23
N ASP A 133 -12.11 -1.85 -14.72
CA ASP A 133 -13.48 -2.36 -14.58
C ASP A 133 -13.70 -2.74 -13.11
N VAL A 134 -14.27 -1.79 -12.36
CA VAL A 134 -14.49 -1.90 -10.91
C VAL A 134 -15.28 -3.17 -10.61
N GLU A 135 -14.77 -4.04 -9.75
CA GLU A 135 -15.48 -5.29 -9.46
C GLU A 135 -16.86 -5.01 -8.86
N ASP A 136 -17.84 -5.80 -9.28
CA ASP A 136 -19.17 -5.70 -8.73
C ASP A 136 -19.19 -6.05 -7.23
N PRO A 137 -20.18 -5.56 -6.47
CA PRO A 137 -20.23 -5.78 -5.02
C PRO A 137 -20.27 -7.25 -4.59
N ALA A 138 -20.79 -8.17 -5.40
CA ALA A 138 -20.83 -9.59 -5.07
C ALA A 138 -19.44 -10.22 -5.23
N THR A 139 -18.72 -9.89 -6.31
CA THR A 139 -17.33 -10.28 -6.51
C THR A 139 -16.45 -9.76 -5.37
N ALA A 140 -16.50 -8.46 -5.07
CA ALA A 140 -15.73 -7.88 -3.97
C ALA A 140 -16.04 -8.54 -2.61
N LYS A 141 -17.31 -8.87 -2.35
CA LYS A 141 -17.72 -9.59 -1.13
C LYS A 141 -17.12 -11.00 -1.09
N SER A 142 -17.14 -11.74 -2.20
CA SER A 142 -16.56 -13.08 -2.28
C SER A 142 -15.06 -13.05 -2.03
N GLN A 143 -14.34 -12.09 -2.61
CA GLN A 143 -12.88 -11.98 -2.44
C GLN A 143 -12.49 -11.63 -0.99
N ILE A 144 -13.29 -10.79 -0.32
CA ILE A 144 -13.14 -10.52 1.11
C ILE A 144 -13.33 -11.82 1.91
N GLN A 145 -14.39 -12.59 1.64
CA GLN A 145 -14.66 -13.85 2.35
C GLN A 145 -13.56 -14.89 2.14
N ASP A 146 -13.05 -15.03 0.91
CA ASP A 146 -11.93 -15.92 0.60
C ASP A 146 -10.66 -15.48 1.37
N THR A 147 -10.42 -14.17 1.49
CA THR A 147 -9.30 -13.62 2.27
C THR A 147 -9.48 -13.84 3.77
N GLU A 148 -10.69 -13.71 4.32
CA GLU A 148 -11.00 -14.05 5.73
C GLU A 148 -10.73 -15.52 6.02
N MET A 149 -11.20 -16.41 5.13
CA MET A 149 -10.95 -17.85 5.22
C MET A 149 -9.46 -18.18 5.15
N TYR A 150 -8.71 -17.48 4.30
CA TYR A 150 -7.25 -17.61 4.23
C TYR A 150 -6.58 -17.25 5.57
N VAL A 151 -6.99 -16.17 6.22
CA VAL A 151 -6.44 -15.79 7.55
C VAL A 151 -6.70 -16.89 8.58
N ASP A 152 -7.92 -17.38 8.67
CA ASP A 152 -8.29 -18.35 9.70
C ASP A 152 -7.68 -19.74 9.43
N LYS A 153 -7.71 -20.22 8.18
CA LYS A 153 -7.26 -21.58 7.83
C LYS A 153 -5.77 -21.67 7.55
N THR A 154 -5.20 -20.67 6.86
CA THR A 154 -3.80 -20.72 6.42
C THR A 154 -2.89 -20.02 7.40
N LEU A 155 -3.13 -18.73 7.70
CA LEU A 155 -2.23 -17.99 8.60
C LEU A 155 -2.30 -18.51 10.03
N SER A 156 -3.52 -18.75 10.55
CA SER A 156 -3.75 -19.26 11.90
C SER A 156 -3.78 -20.79 11.96
N GLY A 157 -4.56 -21.46 11.10
CA GLY A 157 -4.72 -22.91 11.12
C GLY A 157 -3.42 -23.69 10.89
N LEU A 158 -2.60 -23.27 9.92
CA LEU A 158 -1.23 -23.78 9.76
C LEU A 158 -0.21 -23.05 10.66
N GLY A 159 -0.65 -22.02 11.39
CA GLY A 159 0.16 -21.18 12.26
C GLY A 159 1.38 -20.55 11.58
N LEU A 160 1.25 -20.18 10.30
CA LEU A 160 2.31 -19.50 9.55
C LEU A 160 2.63 -18.14 10.19
N CYS A 161 1.64 -17.44 10.73
CA CYS A 161 1.84 -16.25 11.54
C CYS A 161 1.76 -16.61 13.04
N PRO A 162 2.85 -16.49 13.82
CA PRO A 162 2.79 -16.81 15.25
C PRO A 162 1.99 -15.80 16.06
N PHE A 163 1.72 -14.61 15.50
CA PHE A 163 1.07 -13.50 16.18
C PHE A 163 -0.41 -13.33 15.79
N THR A 164 -0.93 -14.14 14.86
CA THR A 164 -2.33 -14.08 14.41
C THR A 164 -3.05 -15.38 14.74
N LYS A 165 -4.13 -15.30 15.50
CA LYS A 165 -4.99 -16.44 15.85
C LYS A 165 -6.30 -16.48 15.08
N SER A 166 -6.81 -15.33 14.65
CA SER A 166 -7.99 -15.25 13.80
C SER A 166 -8.12 -13.85 13.20
N MET A 167 -9.13 -13.66 12.36
CA MET A 167 -9.58 -12.34 11.91
C MET A 167 -9.80 -11.33 13.06
N ARG A 168 -10.19 -11.80 14.25
CA ARG A 168 -10.48 -10.93 15.39
C ARG A 168 -9.26 -10.61 16.26
N LEU A 169 -8.16 -11.36 16.11
CA LEU A 169 -7.09 -11.35 17.09
C LEU A 169 -5.72 -11.58 16.43
N SER A 170 -4.99 -10.48 16.26
CA SER A 170 -3.59 -10.41 15.83
C SER A 170 -2.74 -9.69 16.88
N ALA A 171 -1.43 -9.63 16.67
CA ALA A 171 -0.42 -9.15 17.60
C ALA A 171 -0.39 -9.88 18.97
N LEU A 172 -0.78 -11.16 19.00
CA LEU A 172 -0.77 -11.99 20.20
C LEU A 172 0.63 -12.31 20.69
N GLY A 173 0.81 -12.39 22.00
CA GLY A 173 2.10 -12.70 22.63
C GLY A 173 3.06 -11.51 22.68
N LEU A 174 2.64 -10.34 22.23
CA LEU A 174 3.41 -9.09 22.27
C LEU A 174 2.96 -8.15 23.41
N GLU A 175 1.98 -8.57 24.21
CA GLU A 175 1.35 -7.76 25.27
C GLU A 175 2.34 -7.39 26.37
N GLN A 176 3.29 -8.29 26.67
CA GLN A 176 4.35 -8.05 27.66
C GLN A 176 5.31 -6.91 27.23
N ALA A 177 5.34 -6.60 25.93
CA ALA A 177 6.09 -5.47 25.36
C ALA A 177 5.18 -4.26 25.07
N GLY A 178 3.95 -4.26 25.59
CA GLY A 178 3.00 -3.17 25.53
C GLY A 178 2.33 -2.98 24.16
N VAL A 179 2.31 -4.02 23.31
CA VAL A 179 1.52 -4.05 22.07
C VAL A 179 0.16 -4.64 22.38
N GLN A 180 -0.92 -3.95 21.98
CA GLN A 180 -2.25 -4.44 22.26
C GLN A 180 -2.75 -5.32 21.11
N PRO A 181 -3.34 -6.50 21.40
CA PRO A 181 -3.96 -7.31 20.38
C PRO A 181 -5.15 -6.58 19.77
N GLY A 182 -5.34 -6.78 18.47
CA GLY A 182 -6.43 -6.15 17.75
C GLY A 182 -6.84 -6.95 16.52
N PRO A 183 -7.91 -6.55 15.84
CA PRO A 183 -8.43 -7.29 14.71
C PRO A 183 -7.57 -7.10 13.46
N VAL A 184 -7.58 -8.12 12.61
CA VAL A 184 -7.22 -8.01 11.20
C VAL A 184 -8.41 -7.37 10.48
N LYS A 185 -8.16 -6.37 9.65
CA LYS A 185 -9.19 -5.76 8.80
C LYS A 185 -8.87 -6.02 7.34
N ILE A 186 -9.89 -6.35 6.55
CA ILE A 186 -9.76 -6.49 5.10
C ILE A 186 -10.36 -5.27 4.42
N ARG A 187 -9.65 -4.74 3.42
CA ARG A 187 -10.14 -3.71 2.51
C ARG A 187 -10.03 -4.19 1.08
N HIS A 188 -10.87 -3.63 0.24
CA HIS A 188 -10.99 -4.01 -1.16
C HIS A 188 -11.04 -2.76 -2.02
N SER A 189 -10.36 -2.76 -3.16
CA SER A 189 -10.30 -1.63 -4.10
C SER A 189 -11.68 -1.18 -4.60
N ALA A 190 -12.59 -2.10 -4.90
CA ALA A 190 -13.99 -1.77 -5.24
C ALA A 190 -14.78 -1.00 -4.16
N LYS A 191 -14.24 -0.81 -2.94
CA LYS A 191 -14.85 -0.01 -1.87
C LYS A 191 -14.19 1.36 -1.68
N ILE A 192 -13.33 1.78 -2.60
CA ILE A 192 -12.81 3.15 -2.63
C ILE A 192 -13.99 4.09 -2.92
N GLU A 193 -14.15 5.10 -2.08
CA GLU A 193 -15.21 6.09 -2.24
C GLU A 193 -14.95 6.95 -3.47
N ASN A 194 -16.02 7.28 -4.21
CA ASN A 194 -15.99 8.12 -5.41
C ASN A 194 -15.03 7.65 -6.53
N LEU A 195 -14.72 6.36 -6.61
CA LEU A 195 -13.88 5.80 -7.67
C LEU A 195 -14.49 6.05 -9.06
N SER A 196 -13.77 6.78 -9.92
CA SER A 196 -14.17 7.04 -11.30
C SER A 196 -14.04 5.78 -12.17
N THR A 197 -14.93 5.62 -13.15
CA THR A 197 -14.88 4.54 -14.15
C THR A 197 -13.67 4.65 -15.10
N GLU A 198 -13.01 5.80 -15.15
CA GLU A 198 -11.80 6.04 -15.94
C GLU A 198 -10.51 5.90 -15.11
N THR A 199 -10.58 5.28 -13.93
CA THR A 199 -9.41 5.11 -13.07
C THR A 199 -8.51 3.97 -13.58
N ALA A 200 -7.21 4.20 -13.68
CA ALA A 200 -6.26 3.13 -13.97
C ALA A 200 -6.13 2.16 -12.77
N PRO A 201 -5.94 0.84 -12.97
CA PRO A 201 -5.81 -0.13 -11.87
C PRO A 201 -4.72 0.22 -10.84
N ALA A 202 -3.58 0.75 -11.28
CA ALA A 202 -2.50 1.14 -10.37
C ALA A 202 -2.87 2.35 -9.51
N VAL A 203 -3.70 3.27 -10.01
CA VAL A 203 -4.26 4.39 -9.24
C VAL A 203 -5.19 3.85 -8.15
N ALA A 204 -6.11 2.94 -8.50
CA ALA A 204 -6.99 2.32 -7.52
C ALA A 204 -6.21 1.54 -6.45
N MET A 205 -5.15 0.82 -6.82
CA MET A 205 -4.27 0.14 -5.86
C MET A 205 -3.54 1.13 -4.94
N ALA A 206 -3.02 2.24 -5.49
CA ALA A 206 -2.34 3.25 -4.69
C ALA A 206 -3.29 4.00 -3.75
N ALA A 207 -4.52 4.30 -4.19
CA ALA A 207 -5.57 4.87 -3.35
C ALA A 207 -5.96 3.92 -2.21
N LEU A 208 -6.17 2.63 -2.51
CA LEU A 208 -6.39 1.59 -1.50
C LEU A 208 -5.25 1.53 -0.49
N TYR A 209 -4.00 1.55 -0.98
CA TYR A 209 -2.80 1.52 -0.16
C TYR A 209 -2.73 2.71 0.80
N TRP A 210 -2.79 3.95 0.29
CA TRP A 210 -2.64 5.15 1.10
C TRP A 210 -3.83 5.40 2.04
N GLY A 211 -5.04 4.99 1.64
CA GLY A 211 -6.18 4.90 2.55
C GLY A 211 -5.92 3.92 3.71
N GLY A 212 -5.36 2.74 3.42
CA GLY A 212 -4.92 1.76 4.42
C GLY A 212 -3.81 2.27 5.33
N VAL A 213 -2.80 2.95 4.78
CA VAL A 213 -1.67 3.52 5.55
C VAL A 213 -2.15 4.62 6.49
N SER A 214 -3.02 5.52 6.02
CA SER A 214 -3.58 6.56 6.90
C SER A 214 -4.35 5.94 8.06
N ASP A 215 -5.21 4.98 7.75
CA ASP A 215 -6.11 4.45 8.77
C ASP A 215 -5.40 3.51 9.75
N ILE A 216 -4.32 2.82 9.36
CA ILE A 216 -3.52 2.03 10.32
C ILE A 216 -2.68 2.94 11.22
N ILE A 217 -2.25 4.11 10.74
CA ILE A 217 -1.49 5.06 11.55
C ILE A 217 -2.41 5.80 12.53
N ASP A 218 -3.57 6.27 12.06
CA ASP A 218 -4.44 7.16 12.83
C ASP A 218 -5.34 6.43 13.82
N ARG A 219 -5.64 5.14 13.58
CA ARG A 219 -6.49 4.35 14.47
C ARG A 219 -5.66 3.63 15.53
N PRO A 220 -6.22 3.40 16.72
CA PRO A 220 -5.55 2.61 17.77
C PRO A 220 -5.42 1.12 17.38
N GLU A 221 -4.49 0.41 18.02
CA GLU A 221 -4.16 -0.99 17.67
C GLU A 221 -5.33 -1.95 17.92
N GLU A 222 -6.11 -1.68 18.96
CA GLU A 222 -7.28 -2.44 19.39
C GLU A 222 -8.43 -2.37 18.37
N GLU A 223 -8.45 -1.32 17.55
CA GLU A 223 -9.41 -1.18 16.45
C GLU A 223 -8.91 -1.80 15.15
N VAL A 224 -7.62 -1.67 14.87
CA VAL A 224 -6.93 -2.22 13.71
C VAL A 224 -5.50 -2.59 14.07
N ALA A 225 -5.22 -3.89 14.23
CA ALA A 225 -3.84 -4.34 14.41
C ALA A 225 -3.10 -4.36 13.07
N THR A 226 -3.77 -4.78 12.01
CA THR A 226 -3.20 -4.97 10.67
C THR A 226 -4.29 -4.89 9.60
N PHE A 227 -3.92 -4.47 8.39
CA PHE A 227 -4.78 -4.54 7.21
C PHE A 227 -4.30 -5.60 6.23
N LEU A 228 -5.25 -6.31 5.62
CA LEU A 228 -5.06 -6.99 4.34
C LEU A 228 -5.83 -6.20 3.27
N LEU A 229 -5.10 -5.65 2.32
CA LEU A 229 -5.63 -4.86 1.22
C LEU A 229 -5.74 -5.75 -0.02
N VAL A 230 -6.95 -6.19 -0.35
CA VAL A 230 -7.27 -6.94 -1.56
C VAL A 230 -7.25 -5.96 -2.74
N CYS A 231 -6.27 -6.14 -3.62
CA CYS A 231 -6.00 -5.27 -4.75
C CYS A 231 -6.94 -5.60 -5.92
N PRO A 232 -7.03 -4.71 -6.95
CA PRO A 232 -7.81 -4.97 -8.15
C PRO A 232 -7.54 -6.35 -8.75
N SER A 233 -8.60 -7.08 -9.09
CA SER A 233 -8.53 -8.44 -9.62
C SER A 233 -7.83 -8.53 -10.97
N ILE A 234 -7.78 -7.42 -11.72
CA ILE A 234 -7.03 -7.31 -12.98
C ILE A 234 -5.52 -7.54 -12.81
N PHE A 235 -4.99 -7.42 -11.59
CA PHE A 235 -3.62 -7.82 -11.26
C PHE A 235 -3.48 -9.36 -11.17
N THR A 236 -4.07 -10.11 -12.12
CA THR A 236 -3.87 -11.56 -12.24
C THR A 236 -2.43 -11.88 -12.69
N ASP A 237 -1.83 -11.00 -13.47
CA ASP A 237 -0.42 -11.12 -13.86
C ASP A 237 0.50 -10.72 -12.70
N PHE A 238 1.24 -11.71 -12.20
CA PHE A 238 2.16 -11.57 -11.09
C PHE A 238 3.19 -10.45 -11.29
N LYS A 239 3.75 -10.32 -12.50
CA LYS A 239 4.80 -9.32 -12.76
C LYS A 239 4.25 -7.90 -12.76
N THR A 240 3.06 -7.71 -13.32
CA THR A 240 2.37 -6.41 -13.34
C THR A 240 2.03 -5.95 -11.92
N PHE A 241 1.55 -6.85 -11.07
CA PHE A 241 1.31 -6.56 -9.65
C PHE A 241 2.59 -6.11 -8.93
N PHE A 242 3.69 -6.85 -9.11
CA PHE A 242 4.98 -6.53 -8.47
C PHE A 242 5.60 -5.26 -9.04
N HIS A 243 5.49 -5.02 -10.34
CA HIS A 243 5.93 -3.77 -10.95
C HIS A 243 5.24 -2.56 -10.29
N ALA A 244 3.91 -2.63 -10.10
CA ALA A 244 3.18 -1.56 -9.42
C ALA A 244 3.57 -1.46 -7.93
N CYS A 245 3.86 -2.58 -7.26
CA CYS A 245 4.33 -2.55 -5.88
C CYS A 245 5.75 -1.95 -5.73
N ASP A 246 6.73 -2.42 -6.52
CA ASP A 246 8.15 -1.99 -6.47
C ASP A 246 8.35 -0.57 -7.02
N ASN A 247 7.70 -0.22 -8.14
CA ASN A 247 7.97 1.05 -8.83
C ASN A 247 7.07 2.20 -8.40
N LEU A 248 5.89 1.92 -7.86
CA LEU A 248 4.96 2.93 -7.39
C LEU A 248 4.82 2.89 -5.86
N ILE A 249 4.30 1.81 -5.28
CA ILE A 249 3.99 1.77 -3.84
C ILE A 249 5.25 1.93 -2.99
N GLU A 250 6.31 1.17 -3.27
CA GLU A 250 7.58 1.26 -2.54
C GLU A 250 8.20 2.66 -2.63
N LYS A 251 8.22 3.26 -3.82
CA LYS A 251 8.84 4.57 -4.01
C LYS A 251 8.03 5.71 -3.38
N THR A 252 6.71 5.59 -3.34
CA THR A 252 5.84 6.59 -2.69
C THR A 252 5.93 6.52 -1.15
N ASN A 253 6.46 5.44 -0.56
CA ASN A 253 6.63 5.32 0.90
C ASN A 253 7.55 6.38 1.53
N LEU A 254 8.24 7.19 0.72
CA LEU A 254 8.92 8.41 1.17
C LEU A 254 8.01 9.35 1.98
N LEU A 255 6.69 9.28 1.77
CA LEU A 255 5.70 10.07 2.50
C LEU A 255 5.39 9.53 3.92
N ALA A 256 5.76 8.29 4.23
CA ALA A 256 5.52 7.66 5.53
C ALA A 256 6.71 6.77 5.95
N PRO A 257 7.95 7.32 5.97
CA PRO A 257 9.15 6.51 6.08
C PRO A 257 9.21 5.78 7.42
N GLY A 258 9.20 4.45 7.37
CA GLY A 258 9.24 3.60 8.56
C GLY A 258 7.98 3.63 9.43
N LEU A 259 6.90 4.28 8.99
CA LEU A 259 5.63 4.37 9.73
C LEU A 259 4.72 3.17 9.50
N VAL A 260 4.96 2.40 8.44
CA VAL A 260 4.22 1.18 8.13
C VAL A 260 5.17 0.12 7.58
N GLY A 261 5.02 -1.11 8.08
CA GLY A 261 5.57 -2.28 7.43
C GLY A 261 4.59 -2.79 6.37
N ARG A 262 5.11 -3.28 5.26
CA ARG A 262 4.30 -3.80 4.17
C ARG A 262 4.84 -5.14 3.71
N VAL A 263 3.95 -6.00 3.25
CA VAL A 263 4.28 -7.32 2.72
C VAL A 263 3.36 -7.64 1.55
N TRP A 264 3.91 -8.17 0.48
CA TRP A 264 3.14 -8.42 -0.75
C TRP A 264 2.85 -9.91 -0.89
N PHE A 265 1.62 -10.20 -1.28
CA PHE A 265 1.13 -11.55 -1.50
C PHE A 265 0.45 -11.63 -2.86
N HIS A 266 0.61 -12.76 -3.53
CA HIS A 266 0.02 -13.01 -4.82
C HIS A 266 -0.27 -14.52 -4.98
N PRO A 267 -1.37 -14.94 -5.63
CA PRO A 267 -1.67 -16.36 -5.86
C PRO A 267 -0.53 -17.12 -6.56
N GLU A 268 0.17 -16.42 -7.45
CA GLU A 268 1.29 -16.96 -8.22
C GLU A 268 2.66 -16.45 -7.75
N TYR A 269 2.81 -16.09 -6.47
CA TYR A 269 4.07 -15.52 -5.99
C TYR A 269 5.25 -16.45 -6.27
N LYS A 270 6.29 -15.90 -6.90
CA LYS A 270 7.57 -16.56 -7.21
C LYS A 270 8.72 -15.57 -7.04
N LEU A 271 9.54 -15.73 -5.99
CA LEU A 271 10.62 -14.77 -5.72
C LEU A 271 11.64 -14.70 -6.87
N ALA A 272 11.90 -15.82 -7.54
CA ALA A 272 12.88 -15.89 -8.62
C ALA A 272 12.54 -15.00 -9.84
N ASP A 273 11.25 -14.73 -10.07
CA ASP A 273 10.78 -13.99 -11.25
C ASP A 273 10.82 -12.47 -11.08
N VAL A 274 10.82 -11.98 -9.82
CA VAL A 274 10.82 -10.55 -9.47
C VAL A 274 12.10 -10.10 -8.78
N GLY A 275 12.92 -11.06 -8.34
CA GLY A 275 14.13 -10.79 -7.57
C GLY A 275 13.81 -10.32 -6.14
N TYR A 276 14.86 -10.09 -5.36
CA TYR A 276 14.71 -9.53 -4.03
C TYR A 276 14.91 -8.00 -4.07
N GLN A 277 13.90 -7.28 -3.63
CA GLN A 277 14.02 -5.89 -3.22
C GLN A 277 13.64 -5.76 -1.73
N SER A 278 14.29 -4.86 -1.01
CA SER A 278 13.77 -4.46 0.31
C SER A 278 12.37 -3.85 0.13
N GLY A 279 11.43 -4.10 1.04
CA GLY A 279 10.16 -3.37 1.04
C GLY A 279 8.88 -4.17 0.80
N GLY A 280 8.89 -5.49 1.04
CA GLY A 280 7.64 -6.28 1.07
C GLY A 280 7.79 -7.72 0.61
N HIS A 281 8.88 -8.00 -0.09
CA HIS A 281 9.27 -9.33 -0.56
C HIS A 281 9.52 -10.33 0.57
N ALA A 282 9.49 -11.62 0.23
CA ALA A 282 10.06 -12.67 1.07
C ALA A 282 11.60 -12.52 1.17
N PRO A 283 12.25 -13.03 2.24
CA PRO A 283 13.70 -13.07 2.30
C PRO A 283 14.31 -13.86 1.14
N PRO A 284 15.58 -13.62 0.77
CA PRO A 284 16.28 -14.44 -0.20
C PRO A 284 16.25 -15.92 0.18
N LEU A 285 16.08 -16.81 -0.81
CA LEU A 285 16.01 -18.26 -0.58
C LEU A 285 17.26 -18.80 0.12
N GLU A 286 18.44 -18.24 -0.20
CA GLU A 286 19.70 -18.59 0.44
C GLU A 286 19.70 -18.29 1.94
N GLU A 287 19.12 -17.15 2.36
CA GLU A 287 18.96 -16.80 3.77
C GLU A 287 18.10 -17.86 4.48
N VAL A 288 16.96 -18.24 3.89
CA VAL A 288 16.07 -19.26 4.47
C VAL A 288 16.73 -20.64 4.51
N ASN A 289 17.52 -21.01 3.50
CA ASN A 289 18.27 -22.26 3.46
C ASN A 289 19.32 -22.32 4.59
N ASN A 290 20.06 -21.24 4.81
CA ASN A 290 21.05 -21.15 5.88
C ASN A 290 20.41 -21.26 7.27
N LEU A 291 19.20 -20.73 7.42
CA LEU A 291 18.42 -20.81 8.65
C LEU A 291 17.80 -22.21 8.87
N MET A 292 17.63 -23.00 7.81
CA MET A 292 17.03 -24.35 7.88
C MET A 292 17.86 -25.31 8.74
N ASP A 293 19.19 -25.28 8.62
CA ASP A 293 20.05 -26.19 9.39
C ASP A 293 19.95 -25.95 10.90
N SER A 294 19.85 -24.68 11.31
CA SER A 294 19.61 -24.31 12.70
C SER A 294 18.22 -24.72 13.18
N TYR A 295 17.21 -24.64 12.32
CA TYR A 295 15.86 -25.12 12.63
C TYR A 295 15.82 -26.64 12.87
N LEU A 296 16.45 -27.42 11.98
CA LEU A 296 16.47 -28.88 12.05
C LEU A 296 17.23 -29.42 13.27
N ALA A 297 18.30 -28.74 13.69
CA ALA A 297 19.04 -29.12 14.91
C ALA A 297 18.18 -29.14 16.17
N GLU A 298 17.15 -28.28 16.23
CA GLU A 298 16.20 -28.21 17.35
C GLU A 298 14.94 -29.06 17.15
N HIS A 299 14.74 -29.58 15.94
CA HIS A 299 13.57 -30.35 15.55
C HIS A 299 14.03 -31.66 14.90
N PRO A 300 14.61 -32.61 15.66
CA PRO A 300 15.26 -33.81 15.11
C PRO A 300 14.32 -34.78 14.36
N GLY A 301 13.00 -34.54 14.39
CA GLY A 301 12.02 -35.27 13.60
C GLY A 301 11.65 -34.63 12.26
N ALA A 302 12.15 -33.42 11.97
CA ALA A 302 11.93 -32.75 10.69
C ALA A 302 13.01 -33.16 9.68
N GLU A 303 12.60 -33.40 8.43
CA GLU A 303 13.51 -33.71 7.33
C GLU A 303 13.88 -32.43 6.57
N LYS A 304 15.15 -32.31 6.15
CA LYS A 304 15.57 -31.18 5.30
C LYS A 304 14.85 -31.28 3.94
N PRO A 305 14.11 -30.24 3.52
CA PRO A 305 13.48 -30.25 2.21
C PRO A 305 14.50 -30.34 1.07
N SER A 306 14.11 -30.92 -0.07
CA SER A 306 14.90 -30.77 -1.30
C SER A 306 14.99 -29.27 -1.69
N PRO A 307 16.00 -28.85 -2.47
CA PRO A 307 16.09 -27.46 -2.94
C PRO A 307 14.81 -26.96 -3.63
N GLU A 308 14.17 -27.81 -4.45
CA GLU A 308 12.91 -27.49 -5.14
C GLU A 308 11.74 -27.42 -4.16
N GLY A 309 11.70 -28.31 -3.16
CA GLY A 309 10.71 -28.29 -2.09
C GLY A 309 10.81 -27.04 -1.23
N LEU A 310 12.05 -26.64 -0.88
CA LEU A 310 12.34 -25.41 -0.14
C LEU A 310 11.87 -24.18 -0.91
N ALA A 311 12.26 -24.05 -2.18
CA ALA A 311 11.88 -22.92 -3.04
C ALA A 311 10.35 -22.81 -3.18
N ARG A 312 9.68 -23.91 -3.56
CA ARG A 312 8.22 -23.94 -3.71
C ARG A 312 7.49 -23.57 -2.42
N ALA A 313 7.87 -24.18 -1.29
CA ALA A 313 7.21 -23.92 -0.02
C ALA A 313 7.48 -22.51 0.50
N HIS A 314 8.68 -21.98 0.27
CA HIS A 314 9.03 -20.60 0.59
C HIS A 314 8.12 -19.62 -0.16
N ASP A 315 7.97 -19.79 -1.47
CA ASP A 315 7.07 -18.96 -2.29
C ASP A 315 5.62 -19.07 -1.82
N LYS A 316 5.16 -20.28 -1.47
CA LYS A 316 3.81 -20.51 -0.92
C LYS A 316 3.55 -19.80 0.42
N THR A 317 4.56 -19.36 1.16
CA THR A 317 4.36 -18.49 2.34
C THR A 317 3.83 -17.10 1.97
N ARG A 318 3.90 -16.73 0.69
CA ARG A 318 3.41 -15.47 0.12
C ARG A 318 2.18 -15.66 -0.79
N TRP A 319 1.61 -16.86 -0.83
CA TRP A 319 0.39 -17.11 -1.59
C TRP A 319 -0.85 -16.64 -0.82
N THR A 320 -1.75 -16.01 -1.55
CA THR A 320 -3.08 -15.58 -1.09
C THR A 320 -4.10 -15.89 -2.19
N PRO A 321 -5.41 -15.96 -1.89
CA PRO A 321 -6.44 -16.16 -2.92
C PRO A 321 -6.47 -15.06 -3.98
N HIS A 322 -6.08 -13.84 -3.60
CA HIS A 322 -6.05 -12.66 -4.47
C HIS A 322 -4.78 -11.85 -4.24
N PRO A 323 -4.34 -11.02 -5.19
CA PRO A 323 -3.26 -10.05 -4.97
C PRO A 323 -3.57 -9.19 -3.73
N THR A 324 -2.67 -9.23 -2.74
CA THR A 324 -2.94 -8.64 -1.43
C THR A 324 -1.70 -7.92 -0.89
N ILE A 325 -1.91 -6.73 -0.33
CA ILE A 325 -0.88 -6.02 0.45
C ILE A 325 -1.24 -6.11 1.92
N ASN A 326 -0.35 -6.65 2.75
CA ASN A 326 -0.50 -6.63 4.19
C ASN A 326 0.20 -5.41 4.78
N LEU A 327 -0.53 -4.58 5.53
CA LEU A 327 0.01 -3.46 6.30
C LEU A 327 0.16 -3.83 7.77
N LEU A 328 1.34 -3.57 8.29
CA LEU A 328 1.78 -3.96 9.63
C LEU A 328 2.28 -2.72 10.37
N ARG A 329 2.02 -2.66 11.69
CA ARG A 329 2.56 -1.58 12.51
C ARG A 329 4.06 -1.79 12.73
N PRO A 330 4.92 -0.77 12.54
CA PRO A 330 6.37 -0.91 12.76
C PRO A 330 6.70 -1.31 14.18
N ARG A 331 5.95 -0.81 15.16
CA ARG A 331 6.11 -1.19 16.57
C ARG A 331 5.90 -2.69 16.77
N GLN A 332 4.82 -3.25 16.20
CA GLN A 332 4.57 -4.69 16.23
C GLN A 332 5.69 -5.46 15.53
N LEU A 333 6.17 -4.98 14.38
CA LEU A 333 7.29 -5.59 13.68
C LEU A 333 8.60 -5.55 14.45
N ASN A 334 8.92 -4.42 15.09
CA ASN A 334 10.15 -4.25 15.85
C ASN A 334 10.13 -5.08 17.12
N ILE A 335 9.00 -5.09 17.83
CA ILE A 335 8.83 -5.92 19.03
C ILE A 335 8.79 -7.40 18.65
N ALA A 336 8.08 -7.77 17.59
CA ALA A 336 8.15 -9.12 17.04
C ALA A 336 9.61 -9.46 16.75
N LYS A 337 10.38 -8.60 16.08
CA LYS A 337 11.82 -8.83 15.88
C LYS A 337 12.58 -9.00 17.19
N GLU A 338 12.35 -8.20 18.23
CA GLU A 338 13.11 -8.26 19.49
C GLU A 338 12.76 -9.49 20.35
N VAL A 339 11.48 -9.78 20.50
CA VAL A 339 10.97 -10.99 21.18
C VAL A 339 11.49 -12.24 20.46
N ASP A 340 11.62 -12.16 19.14
CA ASP A 340 12.03 -13.25 18.25
C ASP A 340 13.56 -13.29 18.06
N VAL A 341 14.32 -12.21 18.28
CA VAL A 341 15.81 -12.19 18.31
C VAL A 341 16.34 -12.85 19.58
N LYS A 342 15.55 -12.86 20.66
CA LYS A 342 15.91 -13.64 21.85
C LYS A 342 15.81 -15.15 21.64
N GLU A 343 15.20 -15.70 20.57
CA GLU A 343 15.23 -17.17 20.33
C GLU A 343 14.73 -17.73 18.96
N LYS A 344 13.96 -17.03 18.11
CA LYS A 344 13.06 -17.65 17.09
C LYS A 344 12.88 -16.97 15.71
N ARG A 345 13.40 -15.77 15.38
CA ARG A 345 13.14 -15.12 14.05
C ARG A 345 13.78 -15.82 12.89
N ALA A 346 15.01 -16.27 13.12
CA ALA A 346 15.73 -17.22 12.27
C ALA A 346 14.86 -18.44 11.92
N LYS A 347 13.89 -18.81 12.75
CA LYS A 347 13.14 -20.05 12.64
C LYS A 347 11.75 -19.87 12.05
N VAL A 348 11.18 -18.66 12.00
CA VAL A 348 9.84 -18.45 11.44
C VAL A 348 9.78 -18.87 9.97
N TYR A 349 10.75 -18.46 9.15
CA TYR A 349 10.77 -18.80 7.73
C TYR A 349 10.99 -20.32 7.48
N PRO A 350 12.02 -20.97 8.06
CA PRO A 350 12.17 -22.43 7.98
C PRO A 350 10.96 -23.21 8.52
N ARG A 351 10.40 -22.79 9.67
CA ARG A 351 9.20 -23.41 10.24
C ARG A 351 8.03 -23.33 9.27
N ASN A 352 7.80 -22.17 8.67
CA ASN A 352 6.69 -21.97 7.75
C ASN A 352 6.86 -22.84 6.48
N VAL A 353 8.08 -22.97 5.97
CA VAL A 353 8.42 -23.92 4.90
C VAL A 353 8.04 -25.36 5.29
N VAL A 354 8.52 -25.83 6.44
CA VAL A 354 8.25 -27.21 6.90
C VAL A 354 6.76 -27.45 7.06
N ARG A 355 6.02 -26.50 7.67
CA ARG A 355 4.57 -26.61 7.84
C ARG A 355 3.80 -26.64 6.53
N ILE A 356 4.22 -25.87 5.53
CA ILE A 356 3.63 -25.94 4.19
C ILE A 356 3.84 -27.33 3.59
N LEU A 357 5.06 -27.86 3.64
CA LEU A 357 5.36 -29.19 3.10
C LEU A 357 4.59 -30.31 3.83
N GLU A 358 4.43 -30.21 5.16
CA GLU A 358 3.61 -31.12 5.94
C GLU A 358 2.14 -31.05 5.57
N ALA A 359 1.60 -29.83 5.40
CA ALA A 359 0.22 -29.62 4.97
C ALA A 359 -0.02 -30.15 3.54
N GLU A 360 0.93 -30.00 2.62
CA GLU A 360 0.88 -30.59 1.27
C GLU A 360 0.79 -32.11 1.36
N LYS A 361 1.64 -32.73 2.18
CA LYS A 361 1.65 -34.20 2.37
C LYS A 361 0.33 -34.73 2.95
N LYS A 362 -0.38 -33.92 3.73
CA LYS A 362 -1.68 -34.25 4.32
C LYS A 362 -2.88 -33.88 3.44
N GLY A 363 -2.66 -33.17 2.33
CA GLY A 363 -3.74 -32.64 1.47
C GLY A 363 -4.48 -31.44 2.07
N GLU A 364 -3.92 -30.76 3.07
CA GLU A 364 -4.56 -29.65 3.79
C GLU A 364 -4.46 -28.30 3.05
N LEU A 365 -3.66 -28.21 1.99
CA LEU A 365 -3.43 -26.99 1.19
C LEU A 365 -4.28 -26.90 -0.08
N GLU A 366 -4.75 -28.03 -0.63
CA GLU A 366 -5.40 -28.09 -1.96
C GLU A 366 -6.81 -27.49 -1.97
N ASP A 367 -7.46 -27.34 -0.80
CA ASP A 367 -8.82 -26.80 -0.70
C ASP A 367 -8.90 -25.26 -0.78
N PHE A 368 -7.78 -24.53 -0.69
CA PHE A 368 -7.79 -23.08 -0.47
C PHE A 368 -7.01 -22.24 -1.48
N LEU A 369 -6.00 -22.82 -2.13
CA LEU A 369 -5.09 -22.10 -3.04
C LEU A 369 -5.28 -22.50 -4.51
N ASP A 370 -6.13 -23.50 -4.79
CA ASP A 370 -6.42 -23.93 -6.15
C ASP A 370 -7.45 -22.99 -6.80
N VAL A 371 -6.96 -21.82 -7.23
CA VAL A 371 -7.77 -20.82 -7.95
C VAL A 371 -8.25 -21.37 -9.30
N SER A 372 -7.66 -22.45 -9.82
CA SER A 372 -8.05 -23.06 -11.10
C SER A 372 -9.37 -23.83 -11.06
N LYS A 373 -9.94 -24.05 -9.86
CA LYS A 373 -11.23 -24.72 -9.66
C LYS A 373 -12.42 -23.78 -9.40
N LYS A 374 -12.20 -22.46 -9.34
CA LYS A 374 -13.25 -21.44 -9.22
C LYS A 374 -13.27 -20.59 -10.47
#